data_AF-A0AAU8NIU5-F1
#
_entry.id   AF-A0AAU8NIU5-F1
#
_cell.length_a   1.000
_cell.length_b   1.000
_cell.length_c   1.000
_cell.angle_alpha   90.00
_cell.angle_beta   90.00
_cell.angle_gamma   90.00
#
_symmetry.space_group_name_H-M   'P 1'
#
loop_
_entity.id
_entity.type
_entity.pdbx_description
1 polymer ?
#
loop_
_entity_poly.entity_id
_entity_poly.type
_entity_poly.pdbx_seq_one_letter_code
_entity_poly.pdbx_strand_id
1 'polypeptide(L)'
;MDKVVLDFITWAELSGWMVTLKSEPELHLNQQWIARYKIIPDEYASFLRLVSQCMSTSEQTWFLCEADYNNSSNSEFHWNEYELISLEAAANDDVWKSEITSWWDQHLPIMMSVHDGYSYYAIDLSSETGAVVRGEEPEFEEVTKVAEDFPHFLQLMMSGSIAAEDF
;
A
#
# COMPACT_ATOMS: atom_id res chain seq x y z
N MET A 1 -14.56 -4.94 -14.55
CA MET A 1 -14.27 -3.79 -13.66
C MET A 1 -14.88 -4.13 -12.34
N ASP A 2 -14.06 -4.20 -11.29
CA ASP A 2 -14.53 -4.66 -9.99
C ASP A 2 -15.46 -3.61 -9.37
N LYS A 3 -16.64 -4.05 -8.96
CA LYS A 3 -17.67 -3.20 -8.35
C LYS A 3 -17.17 -2.61 -7.03
N VAL A 4 -16.41 -3.37 -6.23
CA VAL A 4 -15.94 -2.90 -4.92
C VAL A 4 -14.96 -1.73 -5.04
N VAL A 5 -14.10 -1.76 -6.05
CA VAL A 5 -13.13 -0.69 -6.33
C VAL A 5 -13.86 0.60 -6.73
N LEU A 6 -14.91 0.48 -7.54
CA LEU A 6 -15.73 1.64 -7.94
C LEU A 6 -16.54 2.22 -6.78
N ASP A 7 -17.12 1.34 -5.96
CA ASP A 7 -17.86 1.73 -4.78
C ASP A 7 -16.92 2.46 -3.80
N PHE A 8 -15.68 1.98 -3.63
CA PHE A 8 -14.65 2.62 -2.82
C PHE A 8 -14.25 4.00 -3.34
N ILE A 9 -13.96 4.14 -4.64
CA ILE A 9 -13.63 5.44 -5.25
C ILE A 9 -14.74 6.46 -4.96
N THR A 10 -16.00 6.05 -5.17
CA THR A 10 -17.17 6.90 -4.91
C THR A 10 -17.24 7.29 -3.43
N TRP A 11 -17.04 6.34 -2.53
CA TRP A 11 -17.03 6.59 -1.09
C TRP A 11 -15.89 7.54 -0.69
N ALA A 12 -14.69 7.36 -1.23
CA ALA A 12 -13.52 8.16 -0.91
C ALA A 12 -13.76 9.63 -1.28
N GLU A 13 -14.24 9.89 -2.50
CA GLU A 13 -14.64 11.23 -2.95
C GLU A 13 -15.71 11.85 -2.04
N LEU A 14 -16.77 11.09 -1.70
CA LEU A 14 -17.85 11.56 -0.81
C LEU A 14 -17.37 11.80 0.63
N SER A 15 -16.32 11.10 1.05
CA SER A 15 -15.69 11.22 2.37
C SER A 15 -14.61 12.31 2.42
N GLY A 16 -14.42 13.05 1.32
CA GLY A 16 -13.50 14.19 1.26
C GLY A 16 -12.04 13.82 0.93
N TRP A 17 -11.79 12.58 0.52
CA TRP A 17 -10.46 12.20 0.01
C TRP A 17 -10.21 12.87 -1.33
N MET A 18 -8.94 13.22 -1.57
CA MET A 18 -8.50 13.66 -2.87
C MET A 18 -8.23 12.42 -3.73
N VAL A 19 -9.08 12.19 -4.72
CA VAL A 19 -8.96 11.09 -5.68
C VAL A 19 -8.76 11.66 -7.08
N THR A 20 -7.71 11.20 -7.75
CA THR A 20 -7.47 11.47 -9.17
C THR A 20 -7.52 10.16 -9.94
N LEU A 21 -8.37 10.11 -10.96
CA LEU A 21 -8.46 8.97 -11.86
C LEU A 21 -7.43 9.05 -12.99
N LYS A 22 -6.98 7.89 -13.46
CA LYS A 22 -6.11 7.81 -14.63
C LYS A 22 -6.88 8.20 -15.89
N SER A 23 -6.21 8.92 -16.79
CA SER A 23 -6.71 9.19 -18.14
C SER A 23 -6.67 7.94 -19.02
N GLU A 24 -5.74 7.02 -18.76
CA GLU A 24 -5.53 5.79 -19.51
C GLU A 24 -5.44 4.60 -18.55
N PRO A 25 -6.15 3.48 -18.82
CA PRO A 25 -6.23 2.36 -17.89
C PRO A 25 -5.05 1.38 -17.99
N GLU A 26 -4.06 1.66 -18.84
CA GLU A 26 -2.89 0.79 -18.97
C GLU A 26 -2.00 0.89 -17.73
N LEU A 27 -1.43 -0.24 -17.31
CA LEU A 27 -0.57 -0.33 -16.13
C LEU A 27 0.87 -0.60 -16.60
N HIS A 28 1.74 0.37 -16.36
CA HIS A 28 3.15 0.36 -16.71
C HIS A 28 3.97 0.37 -15.41
N LEU A 29 4.31 -0.81 -14.90
CA LEU A 29 5.11 -0.93 -13.68
C LEU A 29 6.59 -1.15 -14.00
N ASN A 30 7.45 -0.64 -13.13
CA ASN A 30 8.90 -0.78 -13.22
C ASN A 30 9.30 -2.27 -13.22
N GLN A 31 10.26 -2.64 -14.08
CA GLN A 31 10.71 -4.03 -14.20
C GLN A 31 11.29 -4.61 -12.90
N GLN A 32 11.97 -3.80 -12.09
CA GLN A 32 12.50 -4.22 -10.79
C GLN A 32 11.36 -4.57 -9.82
N TRP A 33 10.32 -3.74 -9.81
CA TRP A 33 9.13 -3.97 -9.00
C TRP A 33 8.40 -5.25 -9.44
N ILE A 34 8.20 -5.44 -10.76
CA ILE A 34 7.59 -6.66 -11.32
C ILE A 34 8.43 -7.91 -11.00
N ALA A 35 9.76 -7.79 -11.02
CA ALA A 35 10.65 -8.90 -10.71
C ALA A 35 10.56 -9.32 -9.23
N ARG A 36 10.29 -8.37 -8.33
CA ARG A 36 10.07 -8.60 -6.90
C ARG A 36 8.68 -9.20 -6.63
N TYR A 37 7.62 -8.53 -7.08
CA TYR A 37 6.23 -8.92 -6.83
C TYR A 37 5.62 -9.59 -8.07
N LYS A 38 5.82 -10.90 -8.19
CA LYS A 38 5.45 -11.66 -9.40
C LYS A 38 3.95 -11.84 -9.60
N ILE A 39 3.19 -11.82 -8.52
CA ILE A 39 1.73 -11.97 -8.52
C ILE A 39 1.20 -10.81 -7.70
N ILE A 40 0.29 -10.04 -8.30
CA ILE A 40 -0.50 -9.03 -7.60
C ILE A 40 -1.97 -9.42 -7.70
N PRO A 41 -2.76 -9.26 -6.63
CA PRO A 41 -4.19 -9.53 -6.69
C PRO A 41 -4.86 -8.71 -7.79
N ASP A 42 -5.77 -9.33 -8.54
CA ASP A 42 -6.43 -8.72 -9.71
C ASP A 42 -7.21 -7.46 -9.34
N GLU A 43 -7.77 -7.42 -8.13
CA GLU A 43 -8.52 -6.30 -7.59
C GLU A 43 -7.60 -5.12 -7.26
N TYR A 44 -6.40 -5.38 -6.71
CA TYR A 44 -5.41 -4.33 -6.50
C TYR A 44 -4.85 -3.80 -7.83
N ALA A 45 -4.58 -4.71 -8.78
CA ALA A 45 -4.22 -4.32 -10.14
C ALA A 45 -5.33 -3.48 -10.82
N SER A 46 -6.60 -3.77 -10.54
CA SER A 46 -7.73 -2.98 -11.04
C SER A 46 -7.78 -1.60 -10.43
N PHE A 47 -7.49 -1.46 -9.13
CA PHE A 47 -7.34 -0.16 -8.48
C PHE A 47 -6.24 0.69 -9.13
N LEU A 48 -5.04 0.12 -9.33
CA LEU A 48 -3.91 0.84 -9.96
C LEU A 48 -4.16 1.25 -11.42
N ARG A 49 -5.05 0.55 -12.13
CA ARG A 49 -5.48 0.94 -13.50
C ARG A 49 -6.46 2.10 -13.50
N LEU A 50 -7.14 2.38 -12.39
CA LEU A 50 -8.17 3.40 -12.30
C LEU A 50 -7.69 4.67 -11.60
N VAL A 51 -6.84 4.53 -10.60
CA VAL A 51 -6.47 5.61 -9.67
C VAL A 51 -5.02 6.00 -9.87
N SER A 52 -4.75 7.29 -10.11
CA SER A 52 -3.40 7.85 -10.14
C SER A 52 -3.01 8.51 -8.83
N GLN A 53 -3.98 8.89 -8.00
CA GLN A 53 -3.78 9.48 -6.68
C GLN A 53 -5.00 9.19 -5.80
N CYS A 54 -4.78 8.81 -4.55
CA CYS A 54 -5.83 8.70 -3.54
C CYS A 54 -5.23 8.98 -2.17
N MET A 55 -5.58 10.12 -1.58
CA MET A 55 -5.02 10.59 -0.31
C MET A 55 -6.10 11.23 0.58
N SER A 56 -5.91 11.11 1.89
CA SER A 56 -6.79 11.69 2.89
C SER A 56 -6.80 13.21 2.82
N THR A 57 -7.80 13.84 3.41
CA THR A 57 -7.91 15.31 3.45
C THR A 57 -6.75 15.97 4.20
N SER A 58 -6.15 15.27 5.16
CA SER A 58 -4.97 15.74 5.88
C SER A 58 -3.68 15.60 5.08
N GLU A 59 -3.71 14.93 3.92
CA GLU A 59 -2.55 14.58 3.09
C GLU A 59 -1.50 13.70 3.81
N GLN A 60 -1.86 13.15 4.97
CA GLN A 60 -0.96 12.34 5.80
C GLN A 60 -1.19 10.84 5.63
N THR A 61 -2.23 10.40 4.93
CA THR A 61 -2.45 8.99 4.57
C THR A 61 -2.77 8.88 3.09
N TRP A 62 -2.09 8.00 2.36
CA TRP A 62 -2.29 7.85 0.92
C TRP A 62 -2.06 6.43 0.43
N PHE A 63 -2.81 6.04 -0.60
CA PHE A 63 -2.55 4.82 -1.35
C PHE A 63 -1.35 5.01 -2.27
N LEU A 64 -0.48 4.00 -2.30
CA LEU A 64 0.57 3.92 -3.30
C LEU A 64 -0.07 3.58 -4.65
N CYS A 65 0.26 4.39 -5.64
CA CYS A 65 -0.21 4.27 -7.01
C CYS A 65 0.94 3.94 -7.97
N GLU A 66 0.63 3.72 -9.24
CA GLU A 66 1.62 3.35 -10.26
C GLU A 66 2.86 4.28 -10.29
N ALA A 67 2.66 5.59 -10.14
CA ALA A 67 3.76 6.55 -10.16
C ALA A 67 4.75 6.34 -9.00
N ASP A 68 4.27 5.91 -7.82
CA ASP A 68 5.11 5.65 -6.65
C ASP A 68 6.01 4.43 -6.90
N TYR A 69 5.44 3.33 -7.39
CA TYR A 69 6.19 2.12 -7.74
C TYR A 69 7.20 2.31 -8.87
N ASN A 70 6.98 3.33 -9.70
CA ASN A 70 7.88 3.70 -10.77
C ASN A 70 8.98 4.70 -10.36
N ASN A 71 8.95 5.18 -9.11
CA ASN A 71 9.77 6.31 -8.66
C ASN A 71 9.61 7.55 -9.55
N SER A 72 8.39 7.77 -10.05
CA SER A 72 8.04 8.91 -10.91
C SER A 72 6.99 9.83 -10.27
N SER A 73 6.55 9.54 -9.05
CA SER A 73 5.73 10.47 -8.26
C SER A 73 6.61 11.59 -7.69
N ASN A 74 5.97 12.69 -7.27
CA ASN A 74 6.64 13.79 -6.56
C ASN A 74 6.60 13.57 -5.04
N SER A 75 6.33 12.34 -4.57
CA SER A 75 6.32 12.00 -3.15
C SER A 75 7.72 12.13 -2.56
N GLU A 76 7.82 12.66 -1.34
CA GLU A 76 9.06 12.63 -0.56
C GLU A 76 9.38 11.23 -0.03
N PHE A 77 8.37 10.37 0.05
CA PHE A 77 8.47 8.98 0.51
C PHE A 77 8.58 8.03 -0.67
N HIS A 78 9.58 7.14 -0.64
CA HIS A 78 9.64 6.03 -1.57
C HIS A 78 8.53 5.01 -1.29
N TRP A 79 8.10 4.27 -2.30
CA TRP A 79 7.09 3.22 -2.13
C TRP A 79 7.53 2.12 -1.14
N ASN A 80 8.83 1.96 -0.89
CA ASN A 80 9.41 1.04 0.09
C ASN A 80 10.10 1.78 1.25
N GLU A 81 9.68 3.00 1.60
CA GLU A 81 10.35 3.82 2.62
C GLU A 81 10.63 3.04 3.91
N TYR A 82 9.63 2.31 4.43
CA TYR A 82 9.76 1.65 5.72
C TYR A 82 10.71 0.46 5.69
N GLU A 83 10.86 -0.22 4.55
CA GLU A 83 11.97 -1.17 4.34
C GLU A 83 13.32 -0.46 4.43
N LEU A 84 13.46 0.70 3.79
CA LEU A 84 14.72 1.46 3.81
C LEU A 84 15.09 1.89 5.23
N ILE A 85 14.12 2.32 6.03
CA ILE A 85 14.32 2.66 7.44
C ILE A 85 14.76 1.43 8.24
N SER A 86 14.08 0.29 8.10
CA SER A 86 14.49 -0.97 8.76
C SER A 86 15.92 -1.38 8.37
N LEU A 87 16.26 -1.29 7.08
CA LEU A 87 17.60 -1.63 6.57
C LEU A 87 18.69 -0.68 7.09
N GLU A 88 18.37 0.60 7.27
CA GLU A 88 19.27 1.57 7.90
C GLU A 88 19.49 1.23 9.37
N ALA A 89 18.42 0.91 10.10
CA ALA A 89 18.47 0.53 11.51
C ALA A 89 19.31 -0.74 11.74
N ALA A 90 19.27 -1.70 10.81
CA ALA A 90 20.10 -2.90 10.84
C ALA A 90 21.61 -2.63 10.65
N ALA A 91 22.01 -1.42 10.23
CA ALA A 91 23.39 -0.96 10.12
C ALA A 91 24.33 -1.91 9.36
N ASN A 92 25.16 -2.71 10.05
CA ASN A 92 26.11 -3.66 9.43
C ASN A 92 25.73 -5.13 9.73
N ASP A 93 24.52 -5.39 10.22
CA ASP A 93 24.02 -6.74 10.45
C ASP A 93 23.42 -7.31 9.16
N ASP A 94 24.25 -8.03 8.40
CA ASP A 94 23.85 -8.63 7.12
C ASP A 94 22.77 -9.71 7.28
N VAL A 95 22.72 -10.38 8.45
CA VAL A 95 21.69 -11.40 8.71
C VAL A 95 20.35 -10.71 8.89
N TRP A 96 20.30 -9.68 9.73
CA TRP A 96 19.07 -8.93 9.96
C TRP A 96 18.56 -8.23 8.70
N LYS A 97 19.45 -7.61 7.90
CA LYS A 97 19.08 -7.05 6.59
C LYS A 97 18.46 -8.09 5.66
N SER A 98 19.02 -9.31 5.64
CA SER A 98 18.48 -10.39 4.83
C SER A 98 17.09 -10.81 5.29
N GLU A 99 16.82 -10.80 6.60
CA GLU A 99 15.50 -11.10 7.17
C GLU A 99 14.49 -10.01 6.80
N ILE A 100 14.85 -8.73 6.95
CA ILE A 100 14.03 -7.57 6.55
C ILE A 100 13.66 -7.67 5.06
N THR A 101 14.65 -7.80 4.17
CA THR A 101 14.38 -7.87 2.71
C THR A 101 13.54 -9.10 2.37
N SER A 102 13.79 -10.26 3.00
CA SER A 102 13.00 -11.47 2.76
C SER A 102 11.53 -11.32 3.18
N TRP A 103 11.29 -10.55 4.24
CA TRP A 103 9.94 -10.22 4.69
C TRP A 103 9.25 -9.30 3.67
N TRP A 104 9.90 -8.19 3.29
CA TRP A 104 9.35 -7.23 2.31
C TRP A 104 9.21 -7.80 0.90
N ASP A 105 10.00 -8.80 0.51
CA ASP A 105 9.81 -9.55 -0.75
C ASP A 105 8.45 -10.26 -0.84
N GLN A 106 7.78 -10.48 0.28
CA GLN A 106 6.47 -11.11 0.37
C GLN A 106 5.36 -10.15 0.78
N HIS A 107 5.67 -8.91 1.15
CA HIS A 107 4.70 -7.94 1.63
C HIS A 107 4.74 -6.70 0.76
N LEU A 108 3.77 -6.57 -0.14
CA LEU A 108 3.66 -5.44 -1.04
C LEU A 108 3.01 -4.26 -0.29
N PRO A 109 3.73 -3.16 0.00
CA PRO A 109 3.11 -1.96 0.57
C PRO A 109 2.04 -1.43 -0.40
N ILE A 110 0.88 -1.01 0.10
CA ILE A 110 -0.22 -0.47 -0.73
C ILE A 110 -0.76 0.87 -0.22
N MET A 111 -0.52 1.21 1.04
CA MET A 111 -0.92 2.48 1.65
C MET A 111 0.11 2.87 2.72
N MET A 112 0.39 4.16 2.86
CA MET A 112 1.28 4.71 3.87
C MET A 112 0.57 5.79 4.68
N SER A 113 1.00 5.99 5.93
CA SER A 113 0.54 7.07 6.79
C SER A 113 1.66 7.66 7.65
N VAL A 114 1.59 8.98 7.84
CA VAL A 114 2.44 9.77 8.75
C VAL A 114 1.63 10.55 9.78
N HIS A 115 0.33 10.23 9.94
CA HIS A 115 -0.60 11.02 10.75
C HIS A 115 -0.28 11.02 12.26
N ASP A 116 0.15 9.88 12.81
CA ASP A 116 0.57 9.72 14.20
C ASP A 116 1.75 8.73 14.27
N GLY A 117 2.86 9.12 13.65
CA GLY A 117 4.00 8.24 13.42
C GLY A 117 3.87 7.48 12.09
N TYR A 118 4.82 6.59 11.84
CA TYR A 118 4.91 5.88 10.58
C TYR A 118 4.14 4.56 10.61
N SER A 119 3.17 4.41 9.73
CA SER A 119 2.44 3.17 9.55
C SER A 119 2.11 2.90 8.08
N TYR A 120 1.80 1.64 7.78
CA TYR A 120 1.46 1.22 6.43
C TYR A 120 0.48 0.06 6.43
N TYR A 121 -0.12 -0.15 5.27
CA TYR A 121 -0.81 -1.38 4.93
C TYR A 121 -0.09 -2.06 3.78
N ALA A 122 0.05 -3.39 3.86
CA ALA A 122 0.64 -4.21 2.82
C ALA A 122 -0.25 -5.42 2.51
N ILE A 123 -0.14 -5.93 1.28
CA ILE A 123 -0.70 -7.22 0.89
C ILE A 123 0.36 -8.28 1.13
N ASP A 124 0.05 -9.27 1.96
CA ASP A 124 0.84 -10.49 2.14
C ASP A 124 0.65 -11.41 0.92
N LEU A 125 1.67 -11.49 0.08
CA LEU A 125 1.70 -12.26 -1.17
C LEU A 125 2.08 -13.73 -0.98
N SER A 126 2.14 -14.23 0.26
CA SER A 126 2.35 -15.66 0.53
C SER A 126 1.18 -16.55 0.07
N SER A 127 0.03 -15.94 -0.25
CA SER A 127 -1.15 -16.58 -0.83
C SER A 127 -1.63 -15.84 -2.10
N GLU A 128 -2.41 -16.51 -2.95
CA GLU A 128 -2.88 -15.92 -4.22
C GLU A 128 -3.82 -14.71 -4.03
N THR A 129 -4.67 -14.71 -3.00
CA THR A 129 -5.59 -13.61 -2.70
C THR A 129 -4.91 -12.47 -1.94
N GLY A 130 -4.00 -12.84 -1.04
CA GLY A 130 -3.20 -11.97 -0.21
C GLY A 130 -3.96 -11.20 0.86
N ALA A 131 -3.72 -11.53 2.12
CA ALA A 131 -4.30 -10.81 3.26
C ALA A 131 -3.73 -9.39 3.35
N VAL A 132 -4.54 -8.43 3.82
CA VAL A 132 -4.03 -7.09 4.11
C VAL A 132 -3.59 -7.04 5.56
N VAL A 133 -2.34 -6.65 5.78
CA VAL A 133 -1.71 -6.48 7.09
C VAL A 133 -1.38 -5.01 7.33
N ARG A 134 -1.30 -4.61 8.59
CA ARG A 134 -0.83 -3.29 9.03
C ARG A 134 0.44 -3.43 9.85
N GLY A 135 1.45 -2.63 9.52
CA GLY A 135 2.66 -2.46 10.33
C GLY A 135 2.85 -1.00 10.70
N GLU A 136 3.62 -0.76 11.75
CA GLU A 136 3.93 0.58 12.26
C GLU A 136 5.32 0.60 12.91
N GLU A 137 5.89 1.78 13.09
CA GLU A 137 7.12 1.94 13.84
C GLU A 137 6.94 1.53 15.32
N PRO A 138 8.02 1.11 16.02
CA PRO A 138 9.40 1.00 15.55
C PRO A 138 9.72 -0.29 14.79
N GLU A 139 8.89 -1.33 14.89
CA GLU A 139 9.14 -2.65 14.30
C GLU A 139 8.17 -2.90 13.14
N PHE A 140 8.50 -2.36 11.96
CA PHE A 140 7.59 -2.36 10.82
C PHE A 140 7.15 -3.76 10.38
N GLU A 141 8.00 -4.77 10.53
CA GLU A 141 7.73 -6.16 10.13
C GLU A 141 6.85 -6.92 11.16
N GLU A 142 6.60 -6.35 12.35
CA GLU A 142 5.66 -6.90 13.33
C GLU A 142 4.23 -6.46 13.02
N VAL A 143 3.61 -7.16 12.06
CA VAL A 143 2.31 -6.77 11.52
C VAL A 143 1.10 -7.44 12.18
N THR A 144 -0.05 -6.77 12.07
CA THR A 144 -1.37 -7.33 12.40
C THR A 144 -2.20 -7.54 11.14
N LYS A 145 -2.88 -8.68 11.04
CA LYS A 145 -3.83 -8.91 9.94
C LYS A 145 -5.08 -8.04 10.13
N VAL A 146 -5.42 -7.26 9.10
CA VAL A 146 -6.56 -6.34 9.11
C VAL A 146 -7.70 -6.83 8.23
N ALA A 147 -7.39 -7.41 7.07
CA ALA A 147 -8.39 -7.93 6.15
C ALA A 147 -7.97 -9.27 5.54
N GLU A 148 -8.95 -9.98 5.00
CA GLU A 148 -8.75 -11.27 4.33
C GLU A 148 -8.17 -11.11 2.92
N ASP A 149 -8.48 -9.99 2.26
CA ASP A 149 -8.05 -9.61 0.92
C ASP A 149 -8.23 -8.09 0.71
N PHE A 150 -7.80 -7.59 -0.45
CA PHE A 150 -7.92 -6.18 -0.80
C PHE A 150 -9.38 -5.68 -0.90
N PRO A 151 -10.34 -6.40 -1.54
CA PRO A 151 -11.76 -6.04 -1.50
C PRO A 151 -12.33 -5.89 -0.09
N HIS A 152 -12.03 -6.83 0.81
CA HIS A 152 -12.47 -6.78 2.20
C HIS A 152 -11.87 -5.56 2.92
N PHE A 153 -10.58 -5.25 2.67
CA PHE A 153 -9.95 -4.04 3.19
C PHE A 153 -10.71 -2.76 2.78
N LEU A 154 -11.04 -2.61 1.49
CA LEU A 154 -11.83 -1.46 1.02
C LEU A 154 -13.22 -1.40 1.67
N GLN A 155 -13.88 -2.54 1.88
CA GLN A 155 -15.17 -2.60 2.59
C GLN A 155 -15.06 -2.18 4.05
N LEU A 156 -13.99 -2.57 4.74
CA LEU A 156 -13.74 -2.16 6.11
C LEU A 156 -13.52 -0.64 6.19
N MET A 157 -12.80 -0.04 5.24
CA MET A 157 -12.64 1.42 5.15
C MET A 157 -14.00 2.11 4.93
N MET A 158 -14.76 1.66 3.93
CA MET A 158 -16.07 2.24 3.60
C MET A 158 -17.08 2.17 4.75
N SER A 159 -17.00 1.13 5.58
CA SER A 159 -17.85 0.96 6.75
C SER A 159 -17.36 1.71 8.00
N GLY A 160 -16.17 2.30 7.96
CA GLY A 160 -15.51 2.90 9.12
C GLY A 160 -15.05 1.88 10.17
N SER A 161 -14.95 0.60 9.80
CA SER A 161 -14.43 -0.44 10.70
C SER A 161 -12.91 -0.36 10.88
N ILE A 162 -12.24 0.27 9.91
CA ILE A 162 -10.88 0.78 10.00
C ILE A 162 -10.94 2.21 9.46
N ALA A 163 -10.44 3.20 10.19
CA ALA A 163 -10.25 4.51 9.59
C ALA A 163 -8.81 4.63 9.07
N ALA A 164 -8.67 5.40 8.00
CA ALA A 164 -7.35 5.75 7.48
C ALA A 164 -6.58 6.74 8.36
N GLU A 165 -7.24 7.32 9.36
CA GLU A 165 -6.68 8.30 10.30
C GLU A 165 -6.83 7.85 11.77
N ASP A 166 -7.35 6.64 12.07
CA ASP A 166 -7.68 6.25 13.46
C ASP A 166 -6.50 5.66 14.26
N PHE A 167 -5.31 5.55 13.69
CA PHE A 167 -4.11 5.09 14.40
C PHE A 167 -2.89 5.79 13.84
#